data_AF-A0A385G005-F1
#
_entry.id   AF-A0A385G005-F1
#
_cell.length_a   1.000
_cell.length_b   1.000
_cell.length_c   1.000
_cell.angle_alpha   90.00
_cell.angle_beta   90.00
_cell.angle_gamma   90.00
#
_symmetry.space_group_name_H-M   'P 1'
#
loop_
_entity.id
_entity.type
_entity.pdbx_description
1 polymer ?
#
loop_
_entity_poly.entity_id
_entity_poly.type
_entity_poly.pdbx_seq_one_letter_code
_entity_poly.pdbx_strand_id
1 'polypeptide(L)'
;MSYTSVHSIFSKIDQVFTNQYPEYKSPLYSDSLQRLTPHTTRHTWAFLTLQKIWHLKYLKSQQNKTHFIAEVPSLSGIMEEAKDELRLMGGWSPTSQMPDLYAKRFLSEQANAANVQRIIQDNAALHNTLDTIMDRYNDDII
;
A
#
# COMPACT_ATOMS: atom_id res chain seq x y z
N MET A 1 30.04 -7.48 -10.76
CA MET A 1 29.55 -6.15 -11.22
C MET A 1 29.93 -5.10 -10.19
N SER A 2 30.41 -3.93 -10.60
CA SER A 2 30.74 -2.84 -9.67
C SER A 2 29.52 -1.94 -9.41
N TYR A 3 29.58 -1.15 -8.32
CA TYR A 3 28.59 -0.12 -8.01
C TYR A 3 28.38 0.86 -9.18
N THR A 4 29.46 1.29 -9.81
CA THR A 4 29.43 2.21 -10.95
C THR A 4 28.76 1.60 -12.17
N SER A 5 29.01 0.32 -12.47
CA SER A 5 28.34 -0.37 -13.57
C SER A 5 26.82 -0.43 -13.38
N VAL A 6 26.35 -0.72 -12.16
CA VAL A 6 24.91 -0.75 -11.85
C VAL A 6 24.29 0.63 -12.02
N HIS A 7 24.94 1.69 -11.55
CA HIS A 7 24.42 3.04 -11.69
C HIS A 7 24.36 3.50 -13.16
N SER A 8 25.35 3.12 -13.97
CA SER A 8 25.36 3.40 -15.41
C SER A 8 24.22 2.68 -16.15
N ILE A 9 23.94 1.43 -15.79
CA ILE A 9 22.78 0.68 -16.33
C ILE A 9 21.48 1.42 -15.98
N PHE A 10 21.29 1.75 -14.71
CA PHE A 10 20.08 2.45 -14.27
C PHE A 10 19.91 3.83 -14.89
N SER A 11 21.01 4.55 -15.16
CA SER A 11 20.93 5.84 -15.84
C SER A 11 20.41 5.71 -17.27
N LYS A 12 20.80 4.65 -18.00
CA LYS A 12 20.24 4.35 -19.32
C LYS A 12 18.77 3.94 -19.23
N ILE A 13 18.40 3.13 -18.25
CA ILE A 13 17.00 2.71 -18.03
C ILE A 13 16.13 3.94 -17.72
N ASP A 14 16.57 4.81 -16.80
CA ASP A 14 15.85 6.02 -16.40
C ASP A 14 15.65 6.99 -17.57
N GLN A 15 16.64 7.11 -18.47
CA GLN A 15 16.53 7.91 -19.69
C GLN A 15 15.43 7.35 -20.61
N VAL A 16 15.44 6.05 -20.89
CA VAL A 16 14.42 5.41 -21.73
C VAL A 16 13.04 5.53 -21.09
N PHE A 17 12.93 5.27 -19.79
CA PHE A 17 11.68 5.39 -19.04
C PHE A 17 11.11 6.80 -19.09
N THR A 18 11.96 7.82 -18.92
CA THR A 18 11.54 9.23 -18.98
C THR A 18 10.99 9.60 -20.36
N ASN A 19 11.59 9.07 -21.42
CA ASN A 19 11.15 9.34 -22.79
C ASN A 19 9.85 8.60 -23.15
N GLN A 20 9.68 7.37 -22.68
CA GLN A 20 8.52 6.54 -23.02
C GLN A 20 7.30 6.79 -22.14
N TYR A 21 7.52 7.18 -20.89
CA TYR A 21 6.46 7.38 -19.89
C TYR A 21 6.62 8.69 -19.12
N PRO A 22 6.57 9.85 -19.82
CA PRO A 22 6.76 11.16 -19.22
C PRO A 22 5.67 11.50 -18.18
N GLU A 23 4.50 10.89 -18.25
CA GLU A 23 3.39 11.09 -17.31
C GLU A 23 3.78 10.77 -15.86
N TYR A 24 4.62 9.74 -15.64
CA TYR A 24 5.09 9.38 -14.30
C TYR A 24 6.19 10.33 -13.78
N LYS A 25 6.68 11.25 -14.60
CA LYS A 25 7.74 12.22 -14.27
C LYS A 25 7.20 13.63 -14.06
N SER A 26 5.89 13.83 -14.24
CA SER A 26 5.28 15.16 -14.19
C SER A 26 5.30 15.74 -12.77
N PRO A 27 5.85 16.94 -12.56
CA PRO A 27 5.90 17.58 -11.24
C PRO A 27 4.52 18.01 -10.72
N LEU A 28 3.47 17.90 -11.54
CA LEU A 28 2.09 18.18 -11.15
C LEU A 28 1.54 17.13 -10.17
N TYR A 29 2.13 15.93 -10.15
CA TYR A 29 1.72 14.85 -9.27
C TYR A 29 2.67 14.73 -8.07
N SER A 30 2.09 14.67 -6.87
CA SER A 30 2.82 14.53 -5.61
C SER A 30 3.61 13.23 -5.50
N ASP A 31 3.18 12.21 -6.24
CA ASP A 31 3.77 10.86 -6.30
C ASP A 31 4.64 10.65 -7.56
N SER A 32 4.97 11.72 -8.28
CA SER A 32 5.81 11.64 -9.47
C SER A 32 7.19 11.04 -9.19
N LEU A 33 7.59 10.10 -10.06
CA LEU A 33 8.87 9.43 -10.00
C LEU A 33 9.96 10.35 -10.53
N GLN A 34 10.69 11.01 -9.63
CA GLN A 34 11.80 11.89 -10.00
C GLN A 34 12.91 11.15 -10.77
N ARG A 35 13.40 10.04 -10.22
CA ARG A 35 14.46 9.23 -10.84
C ARG A 35 14.29 7.75 -10.53
N LEU A 36 14.39 6.91 -11.56
CA LEU A 36 14.47 5.48 -11.41
C LEU A 36 15.92 5.12 -11.08
N THR A 37 16.14 4.73 -9.83
CA THR A 37 17.47 4.37 -9.32
C THR A 37 17.44 2.95 -8.75
N PRO A 38 18.61 2.30 -8.56
CA PRO A 38 18.65 1.01 -7.87
C PRO A 38 17.97 1.07 -6.50
N HIS A 39 18.10 2.21 -5.82
CA HIS A 39 17.47 2.45 -4.53
C HIS A 39 15.94 2.50 -4.65
N THR A 40 15.40 3.29 -5.60
CA THR A 40 13.95 3.34 -5.87
C THR A 40 13.39 1.94 -6.11
N THR A 41 14.03 1.16 -6.99
CA THR A 41 13.59 -0.22 -7.27
C THR A 41 13.68 -1.11 -6.05
N ARG A 42 14.72 -0.99 -5.21
CA ARG A 42 14.83 -1.74 -3.96
C ARG A 42 13.71 -1.41 -2.98
N HIS A 43 13.36 -0.13 -2.83
CA HIS A 43 12.25 0.32 -1.97
C HIS A 43 10.91 -0.18 -2.50
N THR A 44 10.66 -0.05 -3.80
CA THR A 44 9.45 -0.56 -4.45
C THR A 44 9.32 -2.07 -4.29
N TRP A 45 10.39 -2.82 -4.57
CA TRP A 45 10.41 -4.27 -4.39
C TRP A 45 10.11 -4.66 -2.94
N ALA A 46 10.75 -4.02 -1.97
CA ALA A 46 10.58 -4.34 -0.56
C ALA A 46 9.14 -4.10 -0.11
N PHE A 47 8.57 -2.97 -0.49
CA PHE A 47 7.19 -2.61 -0.14
C PHE A 47 6.18 -3.59 -0.74
N LEU A 48 6.27 -3.86 -2.05
CA LEU A 48 5.37 -4.80 -2.73
C LEU A 48 5.53 -6.24 -2.21
N THR A 49 6.75 -6.63 -1.86
CA THR A 49 7.04 -7.95 -1.29
C THR A 49 6.41 -8.09 0.09
N LEU A 50 6.52 -7.08 0.96
CA LEU A 50 5.85 -7.08 2.26
C LEU A 50 4.34 -7.24 2.11
N GLN A 51 3.73 -6.47 1.20
CA GLN A 51 2.30 -6.56 0.89
C GLN A 51 1.89 -7.99 0.51
N LYS A 52 2.66 -8.60 -0.39
CA LYS A 52 2.42 -9.98 -0.84
C LYS A 52 2.54 -10.99 0.30
N ILE A 53 3.62 -10.93 1.09
CA ILE A 53 3.85 -11.86 2.21
C ILE A 53 2.73 -11.74 3.23
N TRP A 54 2.40 -10.50 3.62
CA TRP A 54 1.32 -10.24 4.58
C TRP A 54 -0.01 -10.80 4.08
N HIS A 55 -0.36 -10.56 2.82
CA HIS A 55 -1.62 -11.04 2.24
C HIS A 55 -1.69 -12.57 2.21
N LEU A 56 -0.62 -13.24 1.79
CA LEU A 56 -0.55 -14.71 1.78
C LEU A 56 -0.72 -15.29 3.19
N LYS A 57 -0.04 -14.71 4.18
CA LYS A 57 -0.17 -15.13 5.59
C LYS A 57 -1.56 -14.86 6.14
N TYR A 58 -2.14 -13.71 5.81
CA TYR A 58 -3.52 -13.37 6.16
C TYR A 58 -4.51 -14.40 5.62
N LEU A 59 -4.46 -14.69 4.32
CA LEU A 59 -5.35 -15.71 3.71
C LEU A 59 -5.18 -17.09 4.35
N LYS A 60 -3.94 -17.52 4.60
CA LYS A 60 -3.66 -18.78 5.29
C LYS A 60 -4.23 -18.81 6.71
N SER A 61 -4.12 -17.69 7.45
CA SER A 61 -4.72 -17.58 8.78
C SER A 61 -6.24 -17.71 8.75
N GLN A 62 -6.90 -17.17 7.72
CA GLN A 62 -8.36 -17.24 7.56
C GLN A 62 -8.82 -18.67 7.24
N GLN A 63 -8.06 -19.42 6.45
CA GLN A 63 -8.33 -20.84 6.16
C GLN A 63 -8.15 -21.73 7.39
N ASN A 64 -7.19 -21.42 8.26
CA ASN A 64 -6.96 -22.21 9.47
C ASN A 64 -8.05 -22.01 10.54
N LYS A 65 -8.73 -20.84 10.55
CA LYS A 65 -9.88 -20.57 11.44
C LYS A 65 -11.06 -21.49 11.21
N THR A 66 -11.26 -21.99 9.99
CA THR A 66 -12.38 -22.89 9.68
C THR A 66 -12.14 -24.31 10.18
N HIS A 67 -10.91 -24.66 10.55
CA HIS A 67 -10.53 -26.02 10.96
C HIS A 67 -10.14 -26.17 12.45
N PHE A 68 -9.84 -25.10 13.19
CA PHE A 68 -9.42 -25.18 14.60
C PHE A 68 -9.91 -24.01 15.46
N ILE A 69 -10.31 -24.29 16.71
CA ILE A 69 -10.49 -23.31 17.81
C ILE A 69 -9.11 -22.89 18.37
N ALA A 70 -8.13 -22.68 17.50
CA ALA A 70 -6.82 -22.18 17.90
C ALA A 70 -6.84 -20.66 17.86
N GLU A 71 -6.12 -20.03 18.79
CA GLU A 71 -6.02 -18.59 18.93
C GLU A 71 -5.65 -17.95 17.58
N VAL A 72 -6.54 -17.09 17.09
CA VAL A 72 -6.36 -16.40 15.82
C VAL A 72 -5.09 -15.55 15.90
N PRO A 73 -4.10 -15.71 14.98
CA PRO A 73 -2.97 -14.80 14.93
C PRO A 73 -3.48 -13.36 14.82
N SER A 74 -3.07 -12.51 15.75
CA SER A 74 -3.44 -11.09 15.68
C SER A 74 -2.92 -10.51 14.37
N LEU A 75 -3.62 -9.51 13.81
CA LEU A 75 -3.15 -8.82 12.59
C LEU A 75 -1.74 -8.24 12.78
N SER A 76 -1.41 -7.87 14.03
CA SER A 76 -0.06 -7.47 14.43
C SER A 76 0.94 -8.61 14.27
N GLY A 77 0.62 -9.82 14.74
CA GLY A 77 1.51 -10.98 14.60
C GLY A 77 1.80 -11.34 13.14
N ILE A 78 0.79 -11.28 12.26
CA ILE A 78 0.95 -11.51 10.81
C ILE A 78 1.91 -10.49 10.20
N MET A 79 1.83 -9.23 10.62
CA MET A 79 2.74 -8.18 10.16
C MET A 79 4.17 -8.39 10.67
N GLU A 80 4.36 -8.77 11.93
CA GLU A 80 5.69 -9.07 12.47
C GLU A 80 6.36 -10.20 11.69
N GLU A 81 5.66 -11.30 11.44
CA GLU A 81 6.19 -12.39 10.60
C GLU A 81 6.51 -11.96 9.18
N ALA A 82 5.67 -11.10 8.58
CA ALA A 82 5.91 -10.60 7.23
C ALA A 82 7.15 -9.69 7.17
N LYS A 83 7.38 -8.87 8.21
CA LYS A 83 8.59 -8.07 8.35
C LYS A 83 9.83 -8.94 8.52
N ASP A 84 9.76 -10.00 9.32
CA ASP A 84 10.88 -10.92 9.54
C ASP A 84 11.26 -11.69 8.28
N GLU A 85 10.26 -12.15 7.52
CA GLU A 85 10.48 -12.81 6.24
C GLU A 85 11.06 -11.85 5.20
N LEU A 86 10.52 -10.63 5.09
CA LEU A 86 11.08 -9.58 4.25
C LEU A 86 12.53 -9.25 4.67
N ARG A 87 12.81 -9.19 5.98
CA ARG A 87 14.14 -8.90 6.54
C ARG A 87 15.17 -9.90 6.02
N LEU A 88 14.83 -11.19 6.08
CA LEU A 88 15.65 -12.27 5.58
C LEU A 88 15.86 -12.17 4.07
N MET A 89 14.78 -12.01 3.29
CA MET A 89 14.86 -11.92 1.82
C MET A 89 15.70 -10.72 1.34
N GLY A 90 15.57 -9.58 2.03
CA GLY A 90 16.30 -8.37 1.69
C GLY A 90 17.74 -8.34 2.19
N GLY A 91 18.18 -9.34 2.96
CA GLY A 91 19.52 -9.40 3.53
C GLY A 91 19.78 -8.27 4.54
N TRP A 92 18.75 -7.83 5.25
CA TRP A 92 18.88 -6.81 6.30
C TRP A 92 19.35 -7.44 7.61
N SER A 93 20.10 -6.67 8.41
CA SER A 93 20.47 -7.11 9.76
C SER A 93 19.22 -7.33 10.63
N PRO A 94 19.29 -8.19 11.67
CA PRO A 94 18.19 -8.41 12.62
C PRO A 94 17.65 -7.11 13.24
N THR A 95 18.53 -6.11 13.42
CA THR A 95 18.20 -4.82 14.03
C THR A 95 17.80 -3.74 13.02
N SER A 96 17.74 -4.05 11.73
CA SER A 96 17.36 -3.10 10.69
C SER A 96 15.89 -2.69 10.82
N GLN A 97 15.66 -1.37 10.82
CA GLN A 97 14.32 -0.76 10.82
C GLN A 97 13.69 -0.67 9.43
N MET A 98 14.39 -1.10 8.38
CA MET A 98 13.89 -0.95 7.00
C MET A 98 12.55 -1.67 6.78
N PRO A 99 12.34 -2.94 7.21
CA PRO A 99 11.04 -3.59 7.12
C PRO A 99 9.93 -2.82 7.85
N ASP A 100 10.23 -2.21 9.01
CA ASP A 100 9.27 -1.44 9.80
C ASP A 100 8.79 -0.19 9.08
N LEU A 101 9.66 0.49 8.33
CA LEU A 101 9.28 1.65 7.51
C LEU A 101 8.25 1.28 6.42
N TYR A 102 8.46 0.14 5.75
CA TYR A 102 7.51 -0.35 4.76
C TYR A 102 6.20 -0.80 5.40
N ALA A 103 6.25 -1.44 6.58
CA ALA A 103 5.05 -1.82 7.34
C ALA A 103 4.24 -0.60 7.78
N LYS A 104 4.91 0.45 8.26
CA LYS A 104 4.26 1.72 8.61
C LYS A 104 3.54 2.33 7.41
N ARG A 105 4.20 2.36 6.24
CA ARG A 105 3.59 2.82 5.00
C ARG A 105 2.36 1.98 4.63
N PHE A 106 2.48 0.65 4.71
CA PHE A 106 1.39 -0.26 4.40
C PHE A 106 0.16 0.00 5.28
N LEU A 107 0.36 0.09 6.61
CA LEU A 107 -0.73 0.37 7.55
C LEU A 107 -1.38 1.73 7.29
N SER A 108 -0.57 2.74 6.93
CA SER A 108 -1.08 4.05 6.55
C SER A 108 -1.93 3.98 5.28
N GLU A 109 -1.52 3.24 4.25
CA GLU A 109 -2.30 3.07 3.02
C GLU A 109 -3.63 2.35 3.30
N GLN A 110 -3.62 1.31 4.15
CA GLN A 110 -4.85 0.62 4.56
C GLN A 110 -5.79 1.53 5.36
N ALA A 111 -5.27 2.32 6.30
CA ALA A 111 -6.06 3.28 7.06
C ALA A 111 -6.64 4.38 6.17
N ASN A 112 -5.86 4.91 5.23
CA ASN A 112 -6.31 5.91 4.27
C ASN A 112 -7.42 5.35 3.37
N ALA A 113 -7.28 4.11 2.87
CA ALA A 113 -8.31 3.46 2.08
C ALA A 113 -9.62 3.30 2.88
N ALA A 114 -9.54 2.85 4.14
CA ALA A 114 -10.71 2.73 5.02
C ALA A 114 -11.38 4.09 5.27
N ASN A 115 -10.60 5.15 5.47
CA ASN A 115 -11.11 6.51 5.65
C ASN A 115 -11.83 7.02 4.40
N VAL A 116 -11.28 6.80 3.21
CA VAL A 116 -11.94 7.17 1.94
C VAL A 116 -13.27 6.42 1.78
N GLN A 117 -13.31 5.12 2.06
CA GLN A 117 -14.55 4.33 2.00
C GLN A 117 -15.61 4.85 2.97
N ARG A 118 -15.21 5.19 4.21
CA ARG A 118 -16.12 5.78 5.19
C ARG A 118 -16.70 7.11 4.70
N ILE A 119 -15.86 8.01 4.17
CA ILE A 119 -16.32 9.30 3.64
C ILE A 119 -17.32 9.11 2.49
N ILE A 120 -17.07 8.15 1.59
CA ILE A 120 -18.00 7.83 0.49
C ILE A 120 -19.37 7.37 1.03
N GLN A 121 -19.37 6.49 2.03
CA GLN A 121 -20.60 5.99 2.66
C GLN A 121 -21.36 7.12 3.40
N ASP A 122 -20.64 7.93 4.17
CA ASP A 122 -21.21 9.07 4.88
C ASP A 122 -21.86 10.07 3.89
N ASN A 123 -21.18 10.36 2.78
CA ASN A 123 -21.72 11.23 1.74
C ASN A 123 -22.98 10.64 1.09
N ALA A 124 -23.01 9.33 0.80
CA ALA A 124 -24.20 8.69 0.24
C ALA A 124 -25.39 8.75 1.22
N ALA A 125 -25.14 8.53 2.52
CA ALA A 125 -26.18 8.64 3.55
C ALA A 125 -26.72 10.08 3.67
N LEU A 126 -25.85 11.09 3.57
CA LEU A 126 -26.24 12.49 3.57
C LEU A 126 -27.11 12.86 2.37
N HIS A 127 -26.76 12.42 1.16
CA HIS A 127 -27.57 12.65 -0.04
C HIS A 127 -28.97 12.05 0.12
N ASN A 128 -29.07 10.78 0.53
CA ASN A 128 -30.36 10.14 0.77
C ASN A 128 -31.22 10.88 1.81
N THR A 129 -30.58 11.41 2.86
CA THR A 129 -31.27 12.17 3.91
C THR A 129 -31.81 13.49 3.36
N LEU A 130 -31.02 14.20 2.54
CA LEU A 130 -31.43 15.44 1.89
C LEU A 130 -32.59 15.21 0.92
N ASP A 131 -32.50 14.17 0.09
CA ASP A 131 -33.57 13.81 -0.85
C ASP A 131 -34.88 13.52 -0.09
N THR A 132 -34.81 12.75 1.00
CA THR A 132 -35.98 12.46 1.85
C THR A 132 -36.57 13.71 2.50
N ILE A 133 -35.76 14.72 2.81
CA ILE A 133 -36.25 16.00 3.35
C ILE A 133 -36.93 16.82 2.24
N MET A 134 -36.33 16.87 1.05
CA MET A 134 -36.89 17.60 -0.09
C MET A 134 -38.21 16.99 -0.56
N ASP A 135 -38.30 15.66 -0.64
CA ASP A 135 -39.53 14.96 -1.03
C ASP A 135 -40.67 15.28 -0.05
N ARG A 136 -40.41 15.20 1.26
CA ARG A 136 -41.40 15.57 2.28
C ARG A 136 -41.84 17.03 2.19
N TYR A 137 -40.90 17.94 1.94
CA TYR A 137 -41.23 19.36 1.79
C TYR A 137 -42.08 19.63 0.56
N ASN A 138 -41.86 18.90 -0.53
CA ASN A 138 -42.67 19.00 -1.74
C ASN A 138 -44.08 18.43 -1.55
N ASP A 139 -44.21 17.34 -0.77
CA ASP A 139 -45.52 16.76 -0.42
C ASP A 139 -46.35 17.66 0.51
N ASP A 140 -45.70 18.45 1.39
CA ASP A 140 -46.37 19.36 2.32
C ASP A 140 -46.87 20.68 1.68
N ILE A 141 -46.51 20.97 0.41
CA ILE A 141 -46.84 22.22 -0.30
C ILE A 141 -47.97 22.05 -1.32
N ILE A 142 -48.39 20.82 -1.61
CA ILE A 142 -49.50 20.47 -2.53
C ILE A 142 -50.77 20.15 -1.74
#